data_AF-A0A8J2MB38-F1
#
_entry.id   AF-A0A8J2MB38-F1
#
_cell.length_a   1.000
_cell.length_b   1.000
_cell.length_c   1.000
_cell.angle_alpha   90.00
_cell.angle_beta   90.00
_cell.angle_gamma   90.00
#
_symmetry.space_group_name_H-M   'P 1'
#
loop_
_entity.id
_entity.type
_entity.pdbx_description
1 polymer ?
#
loop_
_entity_poly.entity_id
_entity_poly.type
_entity_poly.pdbx_seq_one_letter_code
_entity_poly.pdbx_strand_id
1 'polypeptide(L)'
;MIFLLLKEWDGVDDILKKIVPMTYQAYLVLVQSIFATGEQNTQHYRYPHLSALSLKTGEYFRLIYDVKGRFAVHRITAEEAKYKLCKVRKVQTGPKGIPFLVTHDGRTIRYPDPVIKVNDTIQLEIASSKILDSIRFEPGNLCMITGGRNLGRVGTVVNRERHPGSFDICHIKDAQGHTFATRLNNVFIIGKGTKAYISLPRGKGIKLSIAEERDKRLAAKGGN
;
A
#
# COMPACT_ATOMS: atom_id res chain seq x y z
N MET A 1 -5.52 28.20 -13.59
CA MET A 1 -4.75 28.90 -12.51
C MET A 1 -3.75 28.00 -11.78
N ILE A 2 -4.04 26.71 -11.54
CA ILE A 2 -3.09 25.76 -10.90
C ILE A 2 -1.85 25.46 -11.77
N PHE A 3 -1.98 25.54 -13.09
CA PHE A 3 -0.89 25.25 -14.05
C PHE A 3 0.27 26.27 -13.99
N LEU A 4 0.02 27.49 -13.50
CA LEU A 4 1.04 28.54 -13.38
C LEU A 4 1.88 28.42 -12.11
N LEU A 5 1.39 27.72 -11.08
CA LEU A 5 2.14 27.54 -9.85
C LEU A 5 3.31 26.57 -10.03
N LEU A 6 3.23 25.57 -10.92
CA LEU A 6 4.24 24.50 -11.06
C LEU A 6 5.62 24.96 -11.57
N LYS A 7 5.76 26.20 -12.07
CA LYS A 7 7.04 26.74 -12.55
C LYS A 7 7.97 27.26 -11.43
N GLU A 8 7.50 27.32 -10.18
CA GLU A 8 8.26 27.88 -9.03
C GLU A 8 8.61 26.84 -7.94
N TRP A 9 8.62 25.54 -8.24
CA TRP A 9 8.81 24.48 -7.22
C TRP A 9 10.23 23.92 -7.30
N ASP A 10 11.17 24.60 -6.65
CA ASP A 10 12.61 24.28 -6.73
C ASP A 10 13.09 23.16 -5.78
N GLY A 11 12.17 22.44 -5.10
CA GLY A 11 12.59 21.40 -4.14
C GLY A 11 11.56 20.33 -3.79
N VAL A 12 12.04 19.07 -3.70
CA VAL A 12 11.27 17.89 -3.26
C VAL A 12 10.69 18.06 -1.87
N ASP A 13 11.41 18.74 -0.96
CA ASP A 13 10.95 18.98 0.40
C ASP A 13 9.80 19.99 0.47
N ASP A 14 9.71 20.90 -0.49
CA ASP A 14 8.65 21.91 -0.57
C ASP A 14 7.35 21.30 -1.13
N ILE A 15 7.50 20.35 -2.05
CA ILE A 15 6.44 19.46 -2.54
C ILE A 15 5.90 18.58 -1.39
N LEU A 16 6.78 17.92 -0.63
CA LEU A 16 6.40 17.04 0.48
C LEU A 16 5.71 17.79 1.63
N LYS A 17 6.19 18.99 2.01
CA LYS A 17 5.58 19.81 3.07
C LYS A 17 4.16 20.27 2.71
N LYS A 18 3.89 20.55 1.44
CA LYS A 18 2.57 20.99 0.95
C LYS A 18 1.61 19.80 0.69
N ILE A 19 2.12 18.60 0.38
CA ILE A 19 1.34 17.35 0.23
C ILE A 19 0.75 16.84 1.54
N VAL A 20 1.55 16.84 2.62
CA VAL A 20 1.18 16.23 3.92
C VAL A 20 -0.14 16.77 4.53
N PRO A 21 -0.49 18.07 4.38
CA PRO A 21 -1.78 18.60 4.84
C PRO A 21 -2.91 18.61 3.78
N MET A 22 -2.68 18.20 2.53
CA MET A 22 -3.69 18.32 1.47
C MET A 22 -4.84 17.30 1.60
N THR A 23 -6.07 17.77 1.40
CA THR A 23 -7.26 16.90 1.27
C THR A 23 -7.16 16.02 0.03
N TYR A 24 -7.87 14.89 0.04
CA TYR A 24 -7.79 13.82 -0.98
C TYR A 24 -7.82 14.35 -2.43
N GLN A 25 -8.60 15.39 -2.72
CA GLN A 25 -8.68 15.96 -4.07
C GLN A 25 -7.43 16.71 -4.53
N ALA A 26 -6.78 17.49 -3.66
CA ALA A 26 -5.59 18.27 -4.02
C ALA A 26 -4.35 17.36 -4.16
N TYR A 27 -4.34 16.26 -3.42
CA TYR A 27 -3.38 15.17 -3.58
C TYR A 27 -3.48 14.48 -4.96
N LEU A 28 -4.68 14.18 -5.43
CA LEU A 28 -4.88 13.55 -6.75
C LEU A 28 -4.36 14.44 -7.88
N VAL A 29 -4.64 15.74 -7.83
CA VAL A 29 -4.21 16.72 -8.85
C VAL A 29 -2.68 16.85 -8.89
N LEU A 30 -2.01 16.81 -7.74
CA LEU A 30 -0.55 16.91 -7.67
C LEU A 30 0.15 15.61 -8.11
N VAL A 31 -0.42 14.45 -7.81
CA VAL A 31 0.09 13.17 -8.33
C VAL A 31 -0.13 13.08 -9.85
N GLN A 32 -1.23 13.61 -10.39
CA GLN A 32 -1.44 13.67 -11.84
C GLN A 32 -0.41 14.54 -12.58
N SER A 33 0.07 15.64 -11.97
CA SER A 33 1.07 16.52 -12.61
C SER A 33 2.51 16.01 -12.49
N ILE A 34 2.80 15.17 -11.50
CA ILE A 34 4.15 14.68 -11.22
C ILE A 34 4.48 13.38 -11.99
N PHE A 35 3.50 12.50 -12.24
CA PHE A 35 3.74 11.13 -12.71
C PHE A 35 3.33 10.91 -14.15
N ALA A 36 4.11 11.46 -15.08
CA ALA A 36 4.13 11.01 -16.46
C ALA A 36 4.84 9.64 -16.58
N THR A 37 4.21 8.57 -16.10
CA THR A 37 4.50 7.21 -16.57
C THR A 37 3.67 6.95 -17.82
N GLY A 38 4.22 7.23 -19.01
CA GLY A 38 3.80 6.67 -20.30
C GLY A 38 2.40 6.99 -20.86
N GLU A 39 1.42 7.36 -20.03
CA GLU A 39 0.10 7.80 -20.48
C GLU A 39 -0.30 9.07 -19.72
N GLN A 40 -0.49 10.15 -20.48
CA GLN A 40 -0.96 11.43 -19.96
C GLN A 40 -2.46 11.33 -19.66
N ASN A 41 -2.81 11.01 -18.41
CA ASN A 41 -4.21 10.82 -18.05
C ASN A 41 -4.71 11.91 -17.09
N THR A 42 -5.46 12.85 -17.64
CA THR A 42 -6.05 14.05 -17.02
C THR A 42 -7.30 13.79 -16.16
N GLN A 43 -7.64 12.53 -15.82
CA GLN A 43 -8.86 12.21 -15.06
C GLN A 43 -8.62 11.99 -13.55
N HIS A 44 -9.64 12.28 -12.73
CA HIS A 44 -9.64 12.13 -11.26
C HIS A 44 -9.50 10.65 -10.85
N TYR A 45 -8.30 10.09 -10.91
CA TYR A 45 -8.03 8.70 -10.53
C TYR A 45 -8.00 8.54 -9.01
N ARG A 46 -8.70 7.55 -8.45
CA ARG A 46 -8.39 7.06 -7.10
C ARG A 46 -7.06 6.32 -7.18
N TYR A 47 -5.96 6.92 -6.75
CA TYR A 47 -4.68 6.19 -6.63
C TYR A 47 -4.83 5.07 -5.60
N PRO A 48 -4.61 3.80 -5.98
CA PRO A 48 -4.70 2.70 -5.05
C PRO A 48 -3.45 2.63 -4.16
N HIS A 49 -3.63 2.05 -2.98
CA HIS A 49 -2.55 1.72 -2.05
C HIS A 49 -1.43 0.95 -2.76
N LEU A 50 -0.16 1.23 -2.44
CA LEU A 50 1.06 0.61 -3.04
C LEU A 50 1.38 1.00 -4.49
N SER A 51 0.76 2.06 -5.01
CA SER A 51 1.19 2.65 -6.28
C SER A 51 2.62 3.20 -6.21
N ALA A 52 3.42 2.93 -7.24
CA ALA A 52 4.79 3.46 -7.41
C ALA A 52 4.78 4.69 -8.32
N LEU A 53 5.70 5.61 -8.04
CA LEU A 53 5.69 6.99 -8.48
C LEU A 53 7.13 7.39 -8.86
N SER A 54 7.38 7.72 -10.12
CA SER A 54 8.68 8.16 -10.62
C SER A 54 8.70 9.65 -10.92
N LEU A 55 9.63 10.39 -10.30
CA LEU A 55 9.91 11.79 -10.62
C LEU A 55 10.94 11.88 -11.77
N LYS A 56 10.93 13.00 -12.52
CA LYS A 56 11.96 13.28 -13.56
C LYS A 56 13.36 13.48 -12.98
N THR A 57 13.47 13.69 -11.67
CA THR A 57 14.73 13.83 -10.92
C THR A 57 15.45 12.50 -10.66
N GLY A 58 14.92 11.37 -11.15
CA GLY A 58 15.48 10.03 -10.90
C GLY A 58 15.16 9.46 -9.52
N GLU A 59 14.32 10.14 -8.73
CA GLU A 59 13.82 9.66 -7.46
C GLU A 59 12.52 8.86 -7.62
N TYR A 60 12.41 7.76 -6.87
CA TYR A 60 11.25 6.88 -6.87
C TYR A 60 10.57 6.90 -5.51
N PHE A 61 9.25 6.90 -5.55
CA PHE A 61 8.40 6.91 -4.37
C PHE A 61 7.30 5.84 -4.45
N ARG A 62 6.79 5.43 -3.30
CA ARG A 62 5.60 4.57 -3.17
C ARG A 62 4.63 5.16 -2.17
N LEU A 63 3.34 5.05 -2.48
CA LEU A 63 2.27 5.42 -1.54
C LEU A 63 1.98 4.25 -0.63
N ILE A 64 2.19 4.46 0.66
CA ILE A 64 1.96 3.46 1.70
C ILE A 64 1.14 4.11 2.81
N TYR A 65 0.29 3.35 3.48
CA TYR A 65 -0.41 3.88 4.67
C TYR A 65 0.56 4.10 5.83
N ASP A 66 0.45 5.28 6.44
CA ASP A 66 0.98 5.58 7.77
C ASP A 66 0.04 5.02 8.84
N VAL A 67 0.56 4.81 10.05
CA VAL A 67 -0.18 4.29 11.21
C VAL A 67 -1.32 5.20 11.67
N LYS A 68 -1.26 6.47 11.28
CA LYS A 68 -2.33 7.46 11.48
C LYS A 68 -3.42 7.40 10.40
N GLY A 69 -3.29 6.52 9.42
CA GLY A 69 -4.27 6.34 8.34
C GLY A 69 -4.15 7.30 7.17
N ARG A 70 -3.02 8.00 7.05
CA ARG A 70 -2.73 8.92 5.93
C ARG A 70 -1.85 8.22 4.90
N PHE A 71 -1.83 8.72 3.67
CA PHE A 71 -0.81 8.29 2.71
C PHE A 71 0.54 8.91 3.08
N ALA A 72 1.53 8.07 3.32
CA ALA A 72 2.92 8.45 3.40
C ALA A 72 3.59 8.24 2.04
N VAL A 73 4.37 9.24 1.63
CA VAL A 73 5.23 9.17 0.45
C VAL A 73 6.55 8.54 0.90
N HIS A 74 6.77 7.28 0.56
CA HIS A 74 7.97 6.52 0.94
C HIS A 74 8.98 6.51 -0.22
N ARG A 75 10.23 6.92 0.04
CA ARG A 75 11.31 6.81 -0.95
C ARG A 75 11.69 5.34 -1.14
N ILE A 76 11.80 4.90 -2.39
CA ILE A 76 12.15 3.53 -2.77
C ILE A 76 13.33 3.50 -3.76
N THR A 77 13.91 2.33 -3.95
CA THR A 77 14.96 2.13 -4.96
C THR A 77 14.37 1.92 -6.36
N ALA A 78 15.19 2.10 -7.39
CA ALA A 78 14.79 1.89 -8.79
C ALA A 78 14.35 0.44 -9.06
N GLU A 79 14.95 -0.54 -8.38
CA GLU A 79 14.57 -1.95 -8.50
C GLU A 79 13.18 -2.22 -7.92
N GLU A 80 12.92 -1.68 -6.73
CA GLU A 80 11.62 -1.80 -6.08
C GLU A 80 10.51 -1.08 -6.86
N ALA A 81 10.86 0.00 -7.56
CA ALA A 81 9.93 0.75 -8.40
C ALA A 81 9.43 -0.03 -9.63
N LYS A 82 10.15 -1.08 -10.07
CA LYS A 82 9.76 -1.89 -11.24
C LYS A 82 8.56 -2.80 -10.97
N TYR A 83 8.30 -3.12 -9.71
CA TYR A 83 7.19 -3.98 -9.33
C TYR A 83 6.26 -3.31 -8.32
N LYS A 84 5.08 -3.90 -8.16
CA LYS A 84 4.13 -3.56 -7.11
C LYS A 84 3.45 -4.81 -6.58
N LEU A 85 2.97 -4.73 -5.35
CA LEU A 85 2.14 -5.79 -4.77
C LEU A 85 0.67 -5.49 -5.05
N CYS A 86 -0.07 -6.50 -5.48
CA CYS A 86 -1.50 -6.39 -5.73
C CYS A 86 -2.25 -7.52 -5.02
N LYS A 87 -3.23 -7.17 -4.18
CA LYS A 87 -4.16 -8.16 -3.61
C LYS A 87 -5.14 -8.64 -4.68
N VAL A 88 -5.34 -9.95 -4.74
CA VAL A 88 -6.35 -10.60 -5.60
C VAL A 88 -7.72 -10.46 -4.97
N ARG A 89 -8.63 -9.79 -5.68
CA ARG A 89 -10.00 -9.51 -5.23
C ARG A 89 -10.98 -10.58 -5.69
N LYS A 90 -10.82 -11.07 -6.91
CA LYS A 90 -11.69 -12.10 -7.52
C LYS A 90 -10.87 -12.96 -8.47
N VAL A 91 -11.21 -14.25 -8.53
CA VAL A 91 -10.72 -15.19 -9.55
C VAL A 91 -11.97 -15.77 -10.20
N GLN A 92 -12.09 -15.65 -11.51
CA GLN A 92 -13.26 -16.06 -12.28
C GLN A 92 -12.86 -16.60 -13.64
N THR A 93 -13.72 -17.43 -14.21
CA THR A 93 -13.56 -17.93 -15.58
C THR A 93 -14.40 -17.07 -16.51
N GLY A 94 -13.76 -16.50 -17.52
CA GLY A 94 -14.40 -15.64 -18.51
C GLY A 94 -14.99 -16.40 -19.69
N PRO A 95 -15.50 -15.67 -20.69
CA PRO A 95 -15.94 -16.26 -21.95
C PRO A 95 -14.85 -17.13 -22.56
N LYS A 96 -15.23 -18.23 -23.21
CA LYS A 96 -14.32 -19.24 -23.79
C LYS A 96 -13.50 -20.01 -22.77
N GLY A 97 -13.93 -20.05 -21.49
CA GLY A 97 -13.27 -20.85 -20.46
C GLY A 97 -11.93 -20.29 -19.98
N ILE A 98 -11.61 -19.03 -20.28
CA ILE A 98 -10.32 -18.42 -19.95
C ILE A 98 -10.32 -17.95 -18.48
N PRO A 99 -9.47 -18.49 -17.60
CA PRO A 99 -9.37 -18.01 -16.23
C PRO A 99 -8.71 -16.63 -16.18
N PHE A 100 -9.26 -15.75 -15.35
CA PHE A 100 -8.68 -14.43 -15.07
C PHE A 100 -8.80 -14.08 -13.59
N LEU A 101 -7.86 -13.29 -13.10
CA LEU A 101 -7.93 -12.67 -11.78
C LEU A 101 -8.12 -11.16 -11.90
N VAL A 102 -8.79 -10.59 -10.90
CA VAL A 102 -8.98 -9.14 -10.77
C VAL A 102 -8.28 -8.70 -9.49
N THR A 103 -7.41 -7.71 -9.65
CA THR A 103 -6.65 -7.13 -8.53
C THR A 103 -7.40 -5.98 -7.87
N HIS A 104 -6.97 -5.58 -6.67
CA HIS A 104 -7.52 -4.41 -5.96
C HIS A 104 -7.34 -3.09 -6.73
N ASP A 105 -6.35 -3.00 -7.61
CA ASP A 105 -6.09 -1.85 -8.48
C ASP A 105 -6.98 -1.81 -9.72
N GLY A 106 -7.90 -2.76 -9.85
CA GLY A 106 -8.78 -2.88 -11.01
C GLY A 106 -8.12 -3.50 -12.25
N ARG A 107 -6.88 -4.00 -12.16
CA ARG A 107 -6.24 -4.72 -13.27
C ARG A 107 -6.77 -6.14 -13.36
N THR A 108 -7.02 -6.60 -14.58
CA THR A 108 -7.41 -7.97 -14.91
C THR A 108 -6.25 -8.69 -15.56
N ILE A 109 -5.82 -9.82 -14.97
CA ILE A 109 -4.72 -10.63 -15.48
C ILE A 109 -5.29 -11.97 -15.94
N ARG A 110 -5.03 -12.33 -17.19
CA ARG A 110 -5.50 -13.58 -17.80
C ARG A 110 -4.47 -14.68 -17.59
N TYR A 111 -4.93 -15.92 -17.57
CA TYR A 111 -4.10 -17.11 -17.36
C TYR A 111 -3.23 -17.04 -16.09
N PRO A 112 -3.83 -16.76 -14.91
CA PRO A 112 -3.08 -16.87 -13.67
C PRO A 112 -2.79 -18.34 -13.33
N ASP A 113 -1.76 -18.56 -12.52
CA ASP A 113 -1.48 -19.87 -11.95
C ASP A 113 -2.69 -20.35 -11.10
N PRO A 114 -3.19 -21.58 -11.29
CA PRO A 114 -4.30 -22.16 -10.51
C PRO A 114 -4.10 -22.14 -9.00
N VAL A 115 -2.87 -22.04 -8.53
CA VAL A 115 -2.52 -21.97 -7.11
C VAL A 115 -2.99 -20.67 -6.45
N ILE A 116 -3.12 -19.59 -7.23
CA ILE A 116 -3.44 -18.24 -6.72
C ILE A 116 -4.94 -18.15 -6.38
N LYS A 117 -5.25 -17.84 -5.12
CA LYS A 117 -6.62 -17.74 -4.62
C LYS A 117 -7.01 -16.30 -4.26
N VAL A 118 -8.29 -16.11 -3.96
CA VAL A 118 -8.81 -14.83 -3.51
C VAL A 118 -8.18 -14.45 -2.16
N ASN A 119 -7.79 -13.18 -2.01
CA ASN A 119 -7.06 -12.58 -0.89
C ASN A 119 -5.55 -12.84 -0.84
N ASP A 120 -5.01 -13.65 -1.75
CA ASP A 120 -3.58 -13.73 -1.95
C ASP A 120 -3.05 -12.42 -2.53
N THR A 121 -1.75 -12.19 -2.37
CA THR A 121 -1.06 -11.05 -2.97
C THR A 121 -0.17 -11.54 -4.10
N ILE A 122 -0.21 -10.85 -5.23
CA ILE A 122 0.70 -11.09 -6.35
C ILE A 122 1.72 -9.96 -6.44
N GLN A 123 2.96 -10.31 -6.78
CA GLN A 123 3.99 -9.36 -7.19
C GLN A 123 3.86 -9.14 -8.69
N LEU A 124 3.45 -7.94 -9.08
CA LEU A 124 3.23 -7.55 -10.46
C LEU A 124 4.38 -6.68 -10.96
N GLU A 125 4.96 -7.05 -12.09
CA GLU A 125 5.86 -6.15 -12.80
C GLU A 125 5.06 -5.03 -13.49
N ILE A 126 5.46 -3.77 -13.30
CA ILE A 126 4.67 -2.64 -13.79
C ILE A 126 4.72 -2.53 -15.32
N ALA A 127 5.89 -2.76 -15.92
CA ALA A 127 6.10 -2.62 -17.37
C ALA A 127 5.38 -3.71 -18.18
N SER A 128 5.57 -4.97 -17.81
CA SER A 128 4.99 -6.10 -18.55
C SER A 128 3.59 -6.46 -18.08
N SER A 129 3.16 -5.98 -16.91
CA SER A 129 1.93 -6.40 -16.22
C SER A 129 1.83 -7.92 -16.02
N LYS A 130 2.99 -8.60 -15.93
CA LYS A 130 3.07 -10.04 -15.64
C LYS A 130 3.30 -10.29 -14.15
N ILE A 131 2.85 -11.46 -13.70
CA ILE A 131 3.03 -11.93 -12.32
C ILE A 131 4.44 -12.49 -12.20
N LEU A 132 5.22 -11.98 -11.25
CA LEU A 132 6.58 -12.44 -10.93
C LEU A 132 6.56 -13.52 -9.84
N ASP A 133 5.86 -13.25 -8.75
CA ASP A 133 5.71 -14.15 -7.60
C ASP A 133 4.31 -13.98 -7.00
N SER A 134 3.89 -14.94 -6.19
CA SER A 134 2.66 -14.88 -5.42
C SER A 134 2.90 -15.22 -3.95
N ILE A 135 2.11 -14.62 -3.08
CA ILE A 135 2.14 -14.77 -1.63
C ILE A 135 0.76 -15.18 -1.16
N ARG A 136 0.66 -16.38 -0.57
CA ARG A 136 -0.59 -16.92 -0.07
C ARG A 136 -1.06 -16.22 1.20
N PHE A 137 -2.37 -16.09 1.33
CA PHE A 137 -3.02 -15.68 2.57
C PHE A 137 -3.04 -16.85 3.56
N GLU A 138 -1.98 -16.96 4.36
CA GLU A 138 -1.82 -18.00 5.38
C GLU A 138 -1.36 -17.38 6.71
N PRO A 139 -1.72 -17.97 7.87
CA PRO A 139 -1.14 -17.59 9.15
C PRO A 139 0.39 -17.65 9.12
N GLY A 140 1.03 -16.70 9.79
CA GLY A 140 2.49 -16.55 9.82
C GLY A 140 3.04 -15.54 8.80
N ASN A 141 2.26 -15.16 7.78
CA ASN A 141 2.70 -14.16 6.80
C ASN A 141 2.49 -12.72 7.30
N LEU A 142 3.36 -11.81 6.83
CA LEU A 142 3.33 -10.40 7.18
C LEU A 142 2.22 -9.69 6.40
N CYS A 143 1.42 -8.90 7.10
CA CYS A 143 0.31 -8.15 6.53
C CYS A 143 0.31 -6.68 6.98
N MET A 144 -0.29 -5.85 6.14
CA MET A 144 -0.61 -4.45 6.41
C MET A 144 -2.12 -4.27 6.37
N ILE A 145 -2.64 -3.42 7.26
CA ILE A 145 -4.04 -3.07 7.28
C ILE A 145 -4.32 -1.89 6.34
N THR A 146 -5.28 -2.07 5.44
CA THR A 146 -5.67 -1.07 4.43
C THR A 146 -6.99 -0.38 4.73
N GLY A 147 -7.66 -0.70 5.85
CA GLY A 147 -8.91 -0.05 6.23
C GLY A 147 -9.33 -0.20 7.70
N GLY A 148 -10.22 0.68 8.14
CA GLY A 148 -10.79 0.68 9.51
C GLY A 148 -9.89 1.35 10.56
N ARG A 149 -10.20 1.12 11.84
CA ARG A 149 -9.51 1.77 12.99
C ARG A 149 -8.01 1.42 13.10
N ASN A 150 -7.61 0.27 12.55
CA ASN A 150 -6.25 -0.24 12.58
C ASN A 150 -5.46 0.04 11.29
N LEU A 151 -5.94 0.97 10.44
CA LEU A 151 -5.31 1.36 9.17
C LEU A 151 -3.82 1.70 9.34
N GLY A 152 -2.99 1.20 8.42
CA GLY A 152 -1.54 1.45 8.38
C GLY A 152 -0.73 0.65 9.39
N ARG A 153 -1.36 -0.17 10.24
CA ARG A 153 -0.65 -1.11 11.11
C ARG A 153 -0.10 -2.29 10.32
N VAL A 154 1.04 -2.80 10.74
CA VAL A 154 1.73 -3.94 10.13
C VAL A 154 2.05 -5.00 11.18
N GLY A 155 1.61 -6.24 10.91
CA GLY A 155 1.82 -7.36 11.81
C GLY A 155 1.71 -8.70 11.09
N THR A 156 1.95 -9.79 11.81
CA THR A 156 1.80 -11.15 11.29
C THR A 156 0.38 -11.65 11.52
N VAL A 157 -0.18 -12.36 10.53
CA VAL A 157 -1.48 -13.01 10.67
C VAL A 157 -1.34 -14.18 11.64
N VAL A 158 -2.08 -14.16 12.76
CA VAL A 158 -2.03 -15.24 13.76
C VAL A 158 -3.12 -16.26 13.49
N ASN A 159 -4.36 -15.80 13.36
CA ASN A 159 -5.51 -16.67 13.15
C ASN A 159 -6.55 -16.00 12.26
N ARG A 160 -7.29 -16.81 11.51
CA ARG A 160 -8.46 -16.43 10.73
C ARG A 160 -9.68 -17.13 11.31
N GLU A 161 -10.55 -16.35 11.93
CA GLU A 161 -11.85 -16.81 12.38
C GLU A 161 -12.85 -16.70 11.24
N ARG A 162 -13.45 -17.83 10.86
CA ARG A 162 -14.45 -17.90 9.80
C ARG A 162 -15.83 -17.86 10.42
N HIS A 163 -16.66 -16.94 9.94
CA HIS A 163 -18.04 -16.83 10.36
C HIS A 163 -18.96 -17.05 9.16
N PRO A 164 -19.57 -18.25 9.00
CA PRO A 164 -20.46 -18.50 7.88
C PRO A 164 -21.64 -17.52 7.92
N GLY A 165 -21.86 -16.80 6.81
CA GLY A 165 -22.91 -15.79 6.71
C GLY A 165 -22.54 -14.40 7.25
N SER A 166 -21.33 -14.21 7.78
CA SER A 166 -20.84 -12.91 8.27
C SER A 166 -19.43 -12.61 7.74
N PHE A 167 -18.80 -11.56 8.24
CA PHE A 167 -17.46 -11.17 7.87
C PHE A 167 -16.43 -12.01 8.63
N ASP A 168 -15.51 -12.63 7.89
CA ASP A 168 -14.33 -13.28 8.47
C ASP A 168 -13.46 -12.26 9.23
N ILE A 169 -13.02 -12.64 10.42
CA ILE A 169 -12.18 -11.83 11.31
C ILE A 169 -10.76 -12.40 11.28
N CYS A 170 -9.77 -11.53 11.17
CA CYS A 170 -8.36 -11.88 11.22
C CYS A 170 -7.72 -11.26 12.46
N HIS A 171 -7.09 -12.10 13.27
CA HIS A 171 -6.28 -11.71 14.40
C HIS A 171 -4.83 -11.53 13.95
N ILE A 172 -4.27 -10.36 14.26
CA ILE A 172 -2.95 -9.93 13.82
C ILE A 172 -2.14 -9.54 15.04
N LYS A 173 -0.85 -9.88 15.01
CA LYS A 173 0.11 -9.54 16.05
C LYS A 173 1.19 -8.63 15.46
N ASP A 174 1.35 -7.44 16.03
CA ASP A 174 2.42 -6.52 15.66
C ASP A 174 3.78 -7.01 16.17
N ALA A 175 4.86 -6.41 15.68
CA ALA A 175 6.23 -6.74 16.11
C ALA A 175 6.50 -6.52 17.62
N GLN A 176 5.76 -5.61 18.26
CA GLN A 176 5.82 -5.37 19.72
C GLN A 176 4.96 -6.35 20.54
N GLY A 177 4.27 -7.28 19.88
CA GLY A 177 3.44 -8.28 20.55
C GLY A 177 1.99 -7.85 20.80
N HIS A 178 1.61 -6.61 20.50
CA HIS A 178 0.23 -6.16 20.55
C HIS A 178 -0.65 -6.91 19.55
N THR A 179 -1.75 -7.46 20.02
CA THR A 179 -2.73 -8.16 19.19
C THR A 179 -3.95 -7.28 18.91
N PHE A 180 -4.45 -7.34 17.69
CA PHE A 180 -5.69 -6.66 17.30
C PHE A 180 -6.41 -7.46 16.21
N ALA A 181 -7.69 -7.14 16.00
CA ALA A 181 -8.53 -7.80 15.02
C ALA A 181 -8.98 -6.84 13.92
N THR A 182 -9.13 -7.36 12.71
CA THR A 182 -9.71 -6.64 11.57
C THR A 182 -10.53 -7.58 10.69
N ARG A 183 -11.42 -7.04 9.87
CA ARG A 183 -12.11 -7.81 8.83
C ARG A 183 -11.12 -8.27 7.77
N LEU A 184 -11.31 -9.48 7.23
CA LEU A 184 -10.46 -10.07 6.20
C LEU A 184 -10.26 -9.18 4.96
N ASN A 185 -11.28 -8.41 4.59
CA ASN A 185 -11.19 -7.48 3.44
C ASN A 185 -10.09 -6.42 3.62
N ASN A 186 -9.85 -5.97 4.86
CA ASN A 186 -8.90 -4.91 5.20
C ASN A 186 -7.47 -5.43 5.38
N VAL A 187 -7.25 -6.74 5.30
CA VAL A 187 -5.92 -7.34 5.43
C VAL A 187 -5.27 -7.43 4.07
N PHE A 188 -4.04 -6.92 3.95
CA PHE A 188 -3.23 -6.99 2.74
C PHE A 188 -1.91 -7.69 3.06
N ILE A 189 -1.62 -8.83 2.42
CA ILE A 189 -0.37 -9.56 2.65
C ILE A 189 0.77 -8.85 1.92
N ILE A 190 1.86 -8.54 2.64
CA ILE A 190 3.01 -7.81 2.13
C ILE A 190 4.31 -8.63 2.13
N GLY A 191 4.31 -9.83 2.72
CA GLY A 191 5.52 -10.62 2.85
C GLY A 191 5.29 -12.07 3.26
N LYS A 192 6.31 -12.91 3.03
CA LYS A 192 6.38 -14.31 3.45
C LYS A 192 7.09 -14.36 4.81
N GLY A 193 6.44 -14.92 5.83
CA GLY A 193 6.97 -14.92 7.20
C GLY A 193 7.18 -13.49 7.72
N THR A 194 8.38 -13.20 8.24
CA THR A 194 8.77 -11.86 8.73
C THR A 194 9.38 -10.96 7.66
N LYS A 195 9.69 -11.48 6.47
CA LYS A 195 10.35 -10.73 5.39
C LYS A 195 9.31 -10.02 4.53
N ALA A 196 9.30 -8.69 4.60
CA ALA A 196 8.50 -7.84 3.72
C ALA A 196 9.06 -7.85 2.29
N TYR A 197 8.18 -7.91 1.29
CA TYR A 197 8.53 -7.73 -0.13
C TYR A 197 8.61 -6.26 -0.52
N ILE A 198 8.18 -5.36 0.38
CA ILE A 198 8.23 -3.92 0.17
C ILE A 198 8.95 -3.24 1.33
N SER A 199 9.59 -2.12 1.04
CA SER A 199 10.11 -1.20 2.04
C SER A 199 8.95 -0.54 2.80
N LEU A 200 9.12 -0.42 4.12
CA LEU A 200 8.10 0.11 5.03
C LEU A 200 8.46 1.53 5.49
N PRO A 201 7.45 2.40 5.69
CA PRO A 201 7.68 3.75 6.19
C PRO A 201 8.22 3.75 7.63
N ARG A 202 8.65 4.94 8.09
CA ARG A 202 9.21 5.14 9.44
C ARG A 202 8.25 4.60 10.50
N GLY A 203 8.77 3.80 11.43
CA GLY A 203 7.97 3.13 12.46
C GLY A 203 7.43 1.75 12.07
N LYS A 204 7.72 1.26 10.85
CA LYS A 204 7.40 -0.12 10.40
C LYS A 204 5.95 -0.55 10.64
N GLY A 205 5.00 0.39 10.64
CA GLY A 205 3.60 0.12 10.90
C GLY A 205 3.23 -0.15 12.36
N ILE A 206 4.08 0.20 13.32
CA ILE A 206 3.80 0.01 14.75
C ILE A 206 3.04 1.21 15.31
N LYS A 207 1.89 0.95 15.93
CA LYS A 207 1.07 1.98 16.59
C LYS A 207 1.45 2.14 18.05
N LEU A 208 2.10 3.27 18.34
CA LEU A 208 2.40 3.69 19.70
C LEU A 208 1.13 4.11 20.45
N SER A 209 1.15 3.94 21.76
CA SER A 209 0.13 4.50 22.64
C SER A 209 0.21 6.03 22.70
N ILE A 210 -0.84 6.68 23.17
CA ILE A 210 -0.86 8.16 23.28
C ILE A 210 0.23 8.65 24.23
N ALA A 211 0.49 7.90 25.30
CA ALA A 211 1.56 8.21 26.25
C ALA A 211 2.94 8.08 25.60
N GLU A 212 3.21 6.97 24.91
CA GLU A 212 4.48 6.75 24.21
C GLU A 212 4.72 7.78 23.10
N GLU A 213 3.68 8.17 22.36
CA GLU A 213 3.80 9.21 21.33
C GLU A 213 4.11 10.58 21.95
N ARG A 214 3.49 10.89 23.10
CA ARG A 214 3.80 12.11 23.87
C ARG A 214 5.25 12.11 24.34
N ASP A 215 5.71 11.03 24.95
CA ASP A 215 7.06 10.94 25.51
C ASP A 215 8.10 11.01 24.40
N LYS A 216 7.87 10.33 23.27
CA LYS A 216 8.71 10.43 22.08
C LYS A 216 8.77 11.86 21.52
N ARG A 217 7.64 12.59 21.55
CA ARG A 217 7.58 13.99 21.11
C ARG A 217 8.32 14.93 22.07
N LEU A 218 8.25 14.68 23.37
CA LEU A 218 8.97 15.45 24.39
C LEU A 218 10.47 15.20 24.32
N ALA A 219 10.88 13.94 24.19
CA ALA A 219 12.29 13.56 24.01
C ALA A 219 12.90 14.21 22.75
N ALA A 220 12.14 14.25 21.64
CA ALA A 220 12.59 14.93 20.42
C ALA A 220 12.71 16.46 20.56
N LYS A 221 12.01 17.08 21.52
CA LYS A 221 12.07 18.52 21.79
C LYS A 221 13.16 18.90 22.79
N GLY A 222 13.52 18.01 23.72
CA GLY A 222 14.51 18.24 24.77
C GLY A 222 15.96 17.93 24.38
N GLY A 223 16.21 17.52 23.13
CA GLY A 223 17.54 17.17 22.61
C GLY A 223 18.25 18.30 21.85
N ASN A 224 17.84 19.56 22.05
CA ASN A 224 18.47 20.75 21.51
C ASN A 224 18.94 21.67 22.63
#